data_AF-A0A1Q5A5K6-F1
#
_entry.id   AF-A0A1Q5A5K6-F1
#
_cell.length_a   1.000
_cell.length_b   1.000
_cell.length_c   1.000
_cell.angle_alpha   90.00
_cell.angle_beta   90.00
_cell.angle_gamma   90.00
#
_symmetry.space_group_name_H-M   'P 1'
#
loop_
_entity.id
_entity.type
_entity.pdbx_description
1 polymer ?
#
loop_
_entity_poly.entity_id
_entity_poly.type
_entity_poly.pdbx_seq_one_letter_code
_entity_poly.pdbx_strand_id
1 'polypeptide(L)'
;MLYVITGPPGAGKSSYIQAHAKPSDIVIDLDLMALAMAGPGADHHAHHPALLRVVHRARQAAIHEAEQVMDTVDVYLIHTMPQAKARARYKRLNAKIITVDPGEAIVRQRVRDMRQPAMEAVVTRWYNDRRKGGTRPVTRQASRTW
;
A
#
# COMPACT_ATOMS: atom_id res chain seq x y z
N MET A 1 -9.76 8.92 -11.18
CA MET A 1 -10.32 8.50 -9.86
C MET A 1 -9.21 7.88 -9.01
N LEU A 2 -9.30 7.91 -7.66
CA LEU A 2 -8.34 7.20 -6.80
C LEU A 2 -8.84 5.82 -6.38
N TYR A 3 -8.05 4.79 -6.66
CA TYR A 3 -8.22 3.42 -6.19
C TYR A 3 -7.13 3.08 -5.17
N VAL A 4 -7.50 2.88 -3.91
CA VAL A 4 -6.55 2.47 -2.86
C VAL A 4 -6.65 0.97 -2.68
N ILE A 5 -5.61 0.27 -3.11
CA ILE A 5 -5.51 -1.18 -3.04
C ILE A 5 -4.87 -1.58 -1.71
N THR A 6 -5.66 -2.25 -0.88
CA THR A 6 -5.28 -2.75 0.45
C THR A 6 -5.28 -4.28 0.44
N GLY A 7 -4.66 -4.89 1.44
CA GLY A 7 -4.49 -6.34 1.50
C GLY A 7 -3.15 -6.72 2.10
N PRO A 8 -3.00 -7.93 2.65
CA PRO A 8 -1.74 -8.36 3.22
C PRO A 8 -0.65 -8.51 2.14
N PRO A 9 0.64 -8.61 2.52
CA PRO A 9 1.70 -9.06 1.61
C PRO A 9 1.32 -10.39 0.94
N GLY A 10 1.74 -10.65 -0.31
CA GLY A 10 1.41 -11.89 -1.02
C GLY A 10 -0.06 -12.06 -1.47
N ALA A 11 -0.95 -11.11 -1.19
CA ALA A 11 -2.36 -11.23 -1.56
C ALA A 11 -2.65 -11.16 -3.07
N GLY A 12 -1.72 -10.64 -3.88
CA GLY A 12 -1.92 -10.43 -5.33
C GLY A 12 -2.38 -9.01 -5.69
N LYS A 13 -2.04 -8.00 -4.88
CA LYS A 13 -2.39 -6.59 -5.13
C LYS A 13 -1.86 -6.08 -6.47
N SER A 14 -0.61 -6.37 -6.79
CA SER A 14 0.00 -5.96 -8.07
C SER A 14 -0.66 -6.68 -9.25
N SER A 15 -1.01 -7.97 -9.11
CA SER A 15 -1.78 -8.71 -10.13
C SER A 15 -3.19 -8.15 -10.33
N TYR A 16 -3.85 -7.72 -9.26
CA TYR A 16 -5.13 -7.02 -9.37
C TYR A 16 -4.98 -5.74 -10.20
N ILE A 17 -3.97 -4.91 -9.93
CA ILE A 17 -3.73 -3.69 -10.69
C ILE A 17 -3.43 -4.01 -12.15
N GLN A 18 -2.56 -4.98 -12.45
CA GLN A 18 -2.24 -5.38 -13.82
C GLN A 18 -3.48 -5.80 -14.63
N ALA A 19 -4.49 -6.40 -13.98
CA ALA A 19 -5.71 -6.81 -14.64
C ALA A 19 -6.75 -5.68 -14.82
N HIS A 20 -6.63 -4.55 -14.14
CA HIS A 20 -7.66 -3.49 -14.11
C HIS A 20 -7.18 -2.12 -14.60
N ALA A 21 -5.88 -1.81 -14.44
CA ALA A 21 -5.30 -0.54 -14.86
C ALA A 21 -5.05 -0.52 -16.37
N LYS A 22 -5.26 0.64 -16.98
CA LYS A 22 -4.91 0.91 -18.38
C LYS A 22 -3.45 1.38 -18.47
N PRO A 23 -2.82 1.29 -19.65
CA PRO A 23 -1.46 1.82 -19.85
C PRO A 23 -1.32 3.33 -19.56
N SER A 24 -2.42 4.09 -19.64
CA SER A 24 -2.46 5.52 -19.32
C SER A 24 -2.57 5.81 -17.83
N ASP A 25 -2.91 4.83 -17.00
CA ASP A 25 -3.22 5.05 -15.58
C ASP A 25 -1.93 5.15 -14.74
N ILE A 26 -2.02 5.84 -13.61
CA ILE A 26 -0.89 6.01 -12.69
C ILE A 26 -0.90 4.89 -11.66
N VAL A 27 0.21 4.15 -11.53
CA VAL A 27 0.39 3.13 -10.50
C VAL A 27 1.47 3.56 -9.51
N ILE A 28 1.07 3.69 -8.24
CA ILE A 28 1.95 4.00 -7.12
C ILE A 28 2.10 2.76 -6.24
N ASP A 29 3.12 1.96 -6.54
CA ASP A 29 3.52 0.77 -5.79
C ASP A 29 4.96 0.95 -5.27
N LEU A 30 5.15 0.80 -3.95
CA LEU A 30 6.46 1.01 -3.33
C LEU A 30 7.51 0.05 -3.90
N ASP A 31 7.12 -1.20 -4.14
CA ASP A 31 8.06 -2.25 -4.57
C ASP A 31 8.49 -2.02 -6.02
N LEU A 32 7.55 -1.62 -6.90
CA LEU A 32 7.89 -1.22 -8.28
C LEU A 32 8.73 0.05 -8.32
N MET A 33 8.42 1.06 -7.50
CA MET A 33 9.22 2.27 -7.42
C MET A 33 10.63 1.98 -6.90
N ALA A 34 10.76 1.10 -5.91
CA ALA A 34 12.06 0.70 -5.38
C ALA A 34 12.89 -0.05 -6.42
N LEU A 35 12.29 -0.99 -7.15
CA LEU A 35 12.95 -1.70 -8.24
C LEU A 35 13.39 -0.74 -9.36
N ALA A 36 12.52 0.17 -9.79
CA ALA A 36 12.82 1.13 -10.86
C ALA A 36 13.96 2.10 -10.51
N MET A 37 14.18 2.35 -9.22
CA MET A 37 15.24 3.23 -8.72
C MET A 37 16.50 2.48 -8.27
N ALA A 38 16.48 1.15 -8.27
CA ALA A 38 17.61 0.33 -7.85
C ALA A 38 18.65 0.20 -8.97
N GLY A 39 19.89 -0.15 -8.58
CA GLY A 39 20.94 -0.47 -9.54
C GLY A 39 20.69 -1.79 -10.29
N PRO A 40 21.44 -2.08 -11.37
CA PRO A 40 21.30 -3.31 -12.14
C PRO A 40 21.45 -4.58 -11.26
N GLY A 41 20.61 -5.58 -11.52
CA GLY A 41 20.65 -6.87 -10.80
C GLY A 41 20.08 -6.82 -9.37
N ALA A 42 19.46 -5.72 -8.95
CA ALA A 42 18.83 -5.64 -7.64
C ALA A 42 17.68 -6.66 -7.49
N ASP A 43 17.65 -7.29 -6.33
CA ASP A 43 16.53 -8.13 -5.92
C ASP A 43 15.26 -7.27 -5.71
N HIS A 44 14.10 -7.82 -6.07
CA HIS A 44 12.83 -7.10 -6.03
C HIS A 44 12.32 -6.83 -4.61
N HIS A 45 12.91 -7.47 -3.60
CA HIS A 45 12.39 -7.52 -2.24
C HIS A 45 13.45 -7.25 -1.16
N ALA A 46 14.73 -7.25 -1.53
CA ALA A 46 15.86 -6.90 -0.67
C ALA A 46 16.51 -5.58 -1.12
N HIS A 47 15.94 -4.47 -0.67
CA HIS A 47 16.45 -3.13 -0.98
C HIS A 47 17.27 -2.53 0.15
N HIS A 48 18.34 -1.81 -0.21
CA HIS A 48 19.18 -1.10 0.75
C HIS A 48 18.37 0.00 1.49
N PRO A 49 18.54 0.19 2.81
CA PRO A 49 17.76 1.18 3.57
C PRO A 49 17.85 2.62 3.04
N ALA A 50 19.01 3.01 2.49
CA ALA A 50 19.17 4.34 1.88
C ALA A 50 18.30 4.51 0.63
N LEU A 51 18.17 3.47 -0.20
CA LEU A 51 17.27 3.47 -1.36
C LEU A 51 15.82 3.59 -0.89
N LEU A 52 15.40 2.75 0.07
CA LEU A 52 14.05 2.81 0.62
C LEU A 52 13.71 4.19 1.19
N ARG A 53 14.66 4.86 1.85
CA ARG A 53 14.46 6.24 2.33
C ARG A 53 14.12 7.20 1.19
N VAL A 54 14.85 7.13 0.07
CA VAL A 54 14.59 7.96 -1.12
C VAL A 54 13.24 7.60 -1.74
N VAL A 55 12.98 6.31 -1.95
CA VAL A 55 11.74 5.80 -2.55
C VAL A 55 10.52 6.21 -1.71
N HIS A 56 10.61 6.18 -0.38
CA HIS A 56 9.53 6.66 0.48
C HIS A 56 9.21 8.14 0.26
N ARG A 57 10.22 8.99 0.05
CA ARG A 57 10.02 10.42 -0.26
C ARG A 57 9.43 10.61 -1.65
N ALA A 58 9.96 9.91 -2.65
CA ALA A 58 9.43 9.91 -4.01
C ALA A 58 7.96 9.47 -4.02
N ARG A 59 7.60 8.41 -3.27
CA ARG A 59 6.22 7.94 -3.13
C ARG A 59 5.29 8.99 -2.52
N GLN A 60 5.75 9.74 -1.51
CA GLN A 60 4.91 10.81 -0.94
C GLN A 60 4.68 11.95 -1.95
N ALA A 61 5.71 12.34 -2.70
CA ALA A 61 5.57 13.32 -3.77
C ALA A 61 4.64 12.83 -4.89
N ALA A 62 4.82 11.58 -5.35
CA ALA A 62 3.95 10.97 -6.35
C ALA A 62 2.47 10.95 -5.93
N ILE A 63 2.18 10.63 -4.65
CA ILE A 63 0.79 10.69 -4.14
C ILE A 63 0.25 12.13 -4.16
N HIS A 64 1.09 13.12 -3.83
CA HIS A 64 0.67 14.52 -3.83
C HIS A 64 0.33 15.01 -5.24
N GLU A 65 1.18 14.72 -6.22
CA GLU A 65 0.95 15.08 -7.62
C GLU A 65 -0.23 14.32 -8.21
N ALA A 66 -0.33 13.01 -7.92
CA ALA A 66 -1.44 12.20 -8.41
C ALA A 66 -2.79 12.74 -7.95
N GLU A 67 -2.87 13.33 -6.75
CA GLU A 67 -4.10 13.98 -6.26
C GLU A 67 -4.56 15.17 -7.10
N GLN A 68 -3.65 15.83 -7.83
CA GLN A 68 -3.98 16.97 -8.67
C GLN A 68 -4.55 16.58 -10.04
N VAL A 69 -4.43 15.31 -10.44
CA VAL A 69 -4.77 14.83 -11.79
C VAL A 69 -5.85 13.74 -11.79
N MET A 70 -6.45 13.42 -10.64
CA MET A 70 -7.41 12.30 -10.50
C MET A 70 -8.73 12.52 -11.25
N ASP A 71 -8.98 13.72 -11.73
CA ASP A 71 -10.10 14.07 -12.63
C ASP A 71 -9.81 13.73 -14.10
N THR A 72 -8.53 13.60 -14.47
CA THR A 72 -8.10 13.28 -15.85
C THR A 72 -7.69 11.83 -16.03
N VAL A 73 -7.14 11.19 -14.99
CA VAL A 73 -6.59 9.84 -15.06
C VAL A 73 -6.93 9.03 -13.81
N ASP A 74 -7.00 7.71 -13.97
CA ASP A 74 -7.15 6.80 -12.84
C ASP A 74 -5.81 6.57 -12.14
N VAL A 75 -5.83 6.56 -10.81
CA VAL A 75 -4.67 6.41 -9.95
C VAL A 75 -4.87 5.19 -9.07
N TYR A 76 -3.95 4.24 -9.15
CA TYR A 76 -3.90 3.05 -8.31
C TYR A 76 -2.79 3.19 -7.26
N LEU A 77 -3.17 3.17 -5.99
CA LEU A 77 -2.26 3.29 -4.87
C LEU A 77 -2.26 2.01 -4.04
N ILE A 78 -1.15 1.27 -4.02
CA ILE A 78 -0.98 0.20 -3.05
C ILE A 78 -0.67 0.81 -1.68
N HIS A 79 -1.56 0.59 -0.72
CA HIS A 79 -1.32 0.89 0.68
C HIS A 79 -1.84 -0.25 1.55
N THR A 80 -0.95 -1.21 1.87
CA THR A 80 -1.27 -2.44 2.62
C THR A 80 -2.12 -2.17 3.87
N MET A 81 -1.68 -1.28 4.76
CA MET A 81 -2.38 -0.98 6.02
C MET A 81 -2.45 0.53 6.27
N PRO A 82 -3.43 1.25 5.68
CA PRO A 82 -3.54 2.69 5.88
C PRO A 82 -3.93 3.01 7.31
N GLN A 83 -3.19 3.91 7.96
CA GLN A 83 -3.54 4.42 9.29
C GLN A 83 -4.75 5.36 9.24
N ALA A 84 -5.32 5.71 10.39
CA ALA A 84 -6.53 6.55 10.49
C ALA A 84 -6.41 7.87 9.70
N LYS A 85 -5.26 8.56 9.77
CA LYS A 85 -5.01 9.79 9.01
C LYS A 85 -5.09 9.57 7.49
N ALA A 86 -4.48 8.49 6.99
CA ALA A 86 -4.53 8.14 5.57
C ALA A 86 -5.95 7.76 5.14
N ARG A 87 -6.66 6.96 5.95
CA ARG A 87 -8.07 6.61 5.69
C ARG A 87 -8.98 7.84 5.63
N ALA A 88 -8.80 8.78 6.55
CA ALA A 88 -9.53 10.05 6.53
C ALA A 88 -9.21 10.87 5.27
N ARG A 89 -7.93 10.93 4.85
CA ARG A 89 -7.53 11.54 3.59
C ARG A 89 -8.25 10.90 2.40
N TYR A 90 -8.19 9.57 2.27
CA TYR A 90 -8.84 8.85 1.18
C TYR A 90 -10.36 9.02 1.14
N LYS A 91 -11.01 9.07 2.31
CA LYS A 91 -12.44 9.37 2.40
C LYS A 91 -12.76 10.76 1.84
N ARG A 92 -11.96 11.79 2.15
CA ARG A 92 -12.16 13.16 1.61
C ARG A 92 -11.98 13.23 0.10
N LEU A 93 -11.13 12.37 -0.46
CA LEU A 93 -10.88 12.27 -1.89
C LEU A 93 -11.89 11.35 -2.62
N ASN A 94 -12.93 10.87 -1.92
CA ASN A 94 -13.89 9.90 -2.43
C ASN A 94 -13.22 8.65 -3.06
N ALA A 95 -12.09 8.24 -2.50
CA ALA A 95 -11.31 7.13 -3.05
C ALA A 95 -12.05 5.81 -2.91
N LYS A 96 -11.93 4.96 -3.93
CA LYS A 96 -12.41 3.57 -3.91
C LYS A 96 -11.40 2.69 -3.19
N ILE A 97 -11.75 2.21 -2.00
CA ILE A 97 -10.92 1.25 -1.26
C ILE A 97 -11.22 -0.16 -1.77
N ILE A 98 -10.23 -0.84 -2.33
CA ILE A 98 -10.33 -2.22 -2.79
C ILE A 98 -9.46 -3.08 -1.90
N THR A 99 -10.04 -4.14 -1.34
CA THR A 99 -9.27 -5.09 -0.51
C THR A 99 -9.05 -6.37 -1.29
N VAL A 100 -7.79 -6.70 -1.55
CA VAL A 100 -7.38 -7.96 -2.14
C VAL A 100 -6.93 -8.88 -1.01
N ASP A 101 -7.68 -9.95 -0.76
CA ASP A 101 -7.38 -10.90 0.31
C ASP A 101 -7.91 -12.29 -0.08
N PRO A 102 -7.04 -13.22 -0.53
CA PRO A 102 -7.44 -14.59 -0.84
C PRO A 102 -7.58 -15.48 0.41
N GLY A 103 -7.34 -14.94 1.60
CA GLY A 103 -7.41 -15.67 2.87
C GLY A 103 -6.05 -16.00 3.50
N GLU A 104 -6.05 -16.13 4.83
CA GLU A 104 -4.83 -16.20 5.64
C GLU A 104 -3.93 -17.38 5.29
N ALA A 105 -4.51 -18.56 5.06
CA ALA A 105 -3.74 -19.76 4.71
C ALA A 105 -2.96 -19.57 3.39
N ILE A 106 -3.62 -19.04 2.35
CA ILE A 106 -3.01 -18.79 1.04
C ILE A 106 -1.93 -17.73 1.15
N VAL A 107 -2.21 -16.63 1.85
CA VAL A 107 -1.27 -15.53 2.04
C VAL A 107 -0.01 -15.98 2.77
N ARG A 108 -0.16 -16.73 3.87
CA ARG A 108 0.98 -17.26 4.62
C ARG A 108 1.79 -18.24 3.79
N GLN A 109 1.15 -19.09 3.01
CA GLN A 109 1.86 -19.98 2.10
C GLN A 109 2.69 -19.20 1.09
N ARG A 110 2.09 -18.22 0.41
CA ARG A 110 2.80 -17.37 -0.57
C ARG A 110 3.97 -16.61 0.05
N VAL A 111 3.81 -16.06 1.26
CA VAL A 111 4.89 -15.33 1.94
C VAL A 111 6.07 -16.26 2.29
N ARG A 112 5.80 -17.51 2.71
CA ARG A 112 6.85 -18.52 2.90
C ARG A 112 7.57 -18.84 1.59
N ASP A 113 6.83 -19.02 0.50
CA ASP A 113 7.40 -19.34 -0.81
C ASP A 113 8.26 -18.19 -1.37
N MET A 114 7.89 -16.94 -1.07
CA MET A 114 8.69 -15.74 -1.38
C MET A 114 9.97 -15.61 -0.53
N ARG A 115 10.15 -16.47 0.48
CA ARG A 115 11.30 -16.46 1.41
C ARG A 115 11.52 -15.11 2.10
N GLN A 116 10.42 -14.44 2.46
CA GLN A 116 10.43 -13.13 3.12
C GLN A 116 9.88 -13.21 4.55
N PRO A 117 10.68 -13.69 5.53
CA PRO A 117 10.20 -13.85 6.91
C PRO A 117 9.77 -12.53 7.56
N ALA A 118 10.36 -11.40 7.15
CA ALA A 118 9.96 -10.08 7.62
C ALA A 118 8.48 -9.74 7.33
N MET A 119 7.89 -10.34 6.29
CA MET A 119 6.49 -10.11 5.91
C MET A 119 5.50 -10.85 6.80
N GLU A 120 5.90 -11.91 7.51
CA GLU A 120 5.02 -12.67 8.41
C GLU A 120 4.45 -11.81 9.54
N ALA A 121 5.25 -10.86 10.05
CA ALA A 121 4.79 -9.90 11.06
C ALA A 121 3.68 -8.99 10.51
N VAL A 122 3.80 -8.57 9.25
CA VAL A 122 2.80 -7.73 8.57
C VAL A 122 1.53 -8.53 8.27
N VAL A 123 1.65 -9.77 7.79
CA VAL A 123 0.52 -10.70 7.59
C VAL A 123 -0.23 -10.93 8.89
N THR A 124 0.49 -11.23 9.97
CA THR A 124 -0.10 -11.46 11.30
C THR A 124 -0.82 -10.22 11.79
N ARG A 125 -0.21 -9.04 11.63
CA ARG A 125 -0.84 -7.77 11.98
C ARG A 125 -2.12 -7.53 11.17
N TRP A 126 -2.10 -7.79 9.86
CA TRP A 126 -3.27 -7.64 8.98
C TRP A 126 -4.47 -8.46 9.47
N TYR A 127 -4.30 -9.77 9.66
CA TYR A 127 -5.41 -10.64 10.07
C TYR A 127 -5.86 -10.38 11.52
N ASN A 128 -4.95 -9.95 12.40
CA ASN A 128 -5.33 -9.51 13.74
C ASN A 128 -6.18 -8.23 13.71
N ASP A 129 -5.87 -7.26 12.86
CA ASP A 129 -6.67 -6.04 12.70
C ASP A 129 -8.06 -6.34 12.13
N ARG A 130 -8.14 -7.24 11.12
CA ARG A 130 -9.42 -7.70 10.56
C ARG A 130 -10.30 -8.42 11.58
N ARG A 131 -9.73 -9.34 12.38
CA ARG A 131 -10.46 -10.06 13.44
C ARG A 131 -11.05 -9.12 14.49
N LYS A 132 -10.41 -7.97 14.74
CA LYS A 132 -10.86 -6.95 15.70
C LYS A 132 -11.93 -6.00 15.15
N GLY A 133 -12.49 -6.26 13.96
CA GLY A 133 -13.63 -5.51 13.44
C GLY A 133 -13.28 -4.17 12.76
N GLY A 134 -12.04 -3.99 12.28
CA GLY A 134 -11.75 -3.01 11.24
C GLY A 134 -12.14 -1.55 11.49
N THR A 135 -12.33 -1.12 12.74
CA THR A 135 -12.47 0.30 13.10
C THR A 135 -12.09 0.49 14.57
N ARG A 136 -10.89 0.99 14.86
CA ARG A 136 -10.65 1.61 16.17
C ARG A 136 -11.23 3.04 16.12
N PRO A 137 -12.00 3.47 17.14
CA PRO A 137 -12.40 4.87 17.25
C PRO A 137 -11.14 5.73 17.26
N VAL A 138 -11.20 6.86 16.57
CA VAL A 138 -10.20 7.91 16.71
C VAL A 138 -10.23 8.34 18.17
N THR A 139 -9.23 7.94 18.96
CA THR A 139 -9.02 8.54 20.27
C THR A 139 -8.77 10.02 20.00
N ARG A 140 -9.69 10.89 20.45
CA ARG A 140 -9.47 12.34 20.44
C ARG A 140 -8.18 12.58 21.21
N GLN A 141 -7.14 12.98 20.51
CA GLN A 141 -5.93 13.50 21.14
C GLN A 141 -6.36 14.78 21.86
N ALA A 142 -6.22 14.80 23.18
CA ALA A 142 -6.50 16.00 23.97
C ALA A 142 -5.70 17.16 23.37
N SER A 143 -6.41 18.24 23.03
CA SER A 143 -5.80 19.52 22.69
C SER A 143 -4.91 19.92 23.87
N ARG A 144 -3.60 19.98 23.64
CA ARG A 144 -2.74 20.75 24.52
C ARG A 144 -3.05 22.22 24.26
N THR A 145 -3.66 22.85 25.23
CA THR A 145 -3.61 24.29 25.41
C THR A 145 -2.19 24.70 25.80
N TRP A 146 -1.85 25.93 25.43
CA TRP A 146 -0.58 26.66 25.57
C TRP A 146 0.42 26.41 24.45
#